data_AF-A0A925Z1F3-F1
#
_entry.id   AF-A0A925Z1F3-F1
#
_cell.length_a   1.000
_cell.length_b   1.000
_cell.length_c   1.000
_cell.angle_alpha   90.00
_cell.angle_beta   90.00
_cell.angle_gamma   90.00
#
_symmetry.space_group_name_H-M   'P 1'
#
loop_
_entity.id
_entity.type
_entity.pdbx_description
1 polymer ?
#
loop_
_entity_poly.entity_id
_entity_poly.type
_entity_poly.pdbx_seq_one_letter_code
_entity_poly.pdbx_strand_id
1 'polypeptide(L)' 'PGSSRVMIAASLSPEPSHSICLKALDLDPYLDWQMRLGEGTGALLFAPLLDAAAAILREMAELQSFLR' A
#
# COMPACT_ATOMS: atom_id res chain seq x y z
N PRO A 1 -20.38 3.85 3.40
CA PRO A 1 -20.27 3.90 1.92
C PRO A 1 -19.27 4.98 1.49
N GLY A 2 -18.30 4.67 0.61
CA GLY A 2 -17.30 5.63 0.10
C GLY A 2 -15.93 5.65 0.81
N SER A 3 -15.79 4.97 1.96
CA SER A 3 -14.52 4.87 2.69
C SER A 3 -13.42 4.14 1.92
N SER A 4 -13.76 3.25 0.97
CA SER A 4 -12.78 2.53 0.16
C SER A 4 -11.87 3.47 -0.64
N ARG A 5 -12.32 4.68 -0.96
CA ARG A 5 -11.53 5.70 -1.70
C ARG A 5 -10.32 6.22 -0.93
N VAL A 6 -10.29 6.03 0.39
CA VAL A 6 -9.19 6.45 1.26
C VAL A 6 -8.50 5.26 1.92
N MET A 7 -8.86 4.03 1.52
CA MET A 7 -8.21 2.82 1.99
C MET A 7 -6.99 2.51 1.14
N ILE A 8 -5.99 1.91 1.78
CA ILE A 8 -4.80 1.38 1.13
C ILE A 8 -4.67 -0.07 1.58
N ALA A 9 -4.65 -1.01 0.64
CA ALA A 9 -4.44 -2.41 0.94
C ALA A 9 -2.94 -2.68 1.11
N ALA A 10 -2.47 -2.81 2.35
CA ALA A 10 -1.04 -3.00 2.62
C ALA A 10 -0.52 -4.37 2.18
N SER A 11 -1.18 -5.45 2.60
CA SER A 11 -0.70 -6.83 2.38
C SER A 11 -1.81 -7.79 2.04
N LEU A 12 -1.53 -8.80 1.21
CA LEU A 12 -2.39 -9.95 0.97
C LEU A 12 -2.17 -11.04 2.02
N SER A 13 -3.15 -11.27 2.88
CA SER A 13 -3.24 -12.49 3.70
C SER A 13 -3.54 -13.72 2.82
N PRO A 14 -2.95 -14.90 3.10
CA PRO A 14 -3.27 -16.16 2.43
C PRO A 14 -4.61 -16.76 2.89
N GLU A 15 -5.36 -16.08 3.76
CA GLU A 15 -6.70 -16.50 4.14
C GLU A 15 -7.66 -16.48 2.93
N PRO A 16 -8.48 -17.52 2.73
CA PRO A 16 -9.28 -17.68 1.51
C PRO A 16 -10.19 -16.49 1.17
N SER A 17 -10.74 -15.81 2.18
CA SER A 17 -11.68 -14.71 1.99
C SER A 17 -11.00 -13.37 1.69
N HIS A 18 -9.72 -13.21 2.02
CA HIS A 18 -9.10 -11.89 2.00
C HIS A 18 -9.01 -11.31 0.58
N SER A 19 -8.65 -12.13 -0.40
CA SER A 19 -8.64 -11.73 -1.81
C SER A 19 -10.04 -11.37 -2.35
N ILE A 20 -11.09 -12.01 -1.84
CA ILE A 20 -12.48 -11.72 -2.21
C ILE A 20 -12.91 -10.37 -1.61
N CYS A 21 -12.55 -10.10 -0.36
CA CYS A 21 -12.80 -8.81 0.29
C CYS A 21 -12.12 -7.66 -0.44
N LEU A 22 -10.84 -7.83 -0.83
CA LEU A 22 -10.10 -6.83 -1.59
C LEU A 22 -10.75 -6.53 -2.96
N LYS A 23 -11.18 -7.56 -3.68
CA LYS A 23 -11.93 -7.39 -4.94
C LYS A 23 -13.25 -6.67 -4.74
N ALA A 24 -14.00 -6.97 -3.67
CA ALA A 24 -15.25 -6.29 -3.38
C ALA A 24 -15.05 -4.81 -2.99
N LEU A 25 -13.86 -4.46 -2.48
CA LEU A 25 -13.47 -3.10 -2.14
C LEU A 25 -12.77 -2.36 -3.30
N ASP A 26 -12.48 -3.04 -4.41
CA ASP A 26 -11.70 -2.54 -5.54
C ASP A 26 -10.29 -2.05 -5.12
N LEU A 27 -9.59 -2.88 -4.35
CA LEU A 27 -8.25 -2.58 -3.81
C LEU A 27 -7.23 -3.64 -4.21
N ASP A 28 -6.05 -3.19 -4.64
CA ASP A 28 -4.89 -4.04 -4.90
C ASP A 28 -3.88 -3.97 -3.75
N PRO A 29 -3.43 -5.10 -3.19
CA PRO A 29 -2.45 -5.12 -2.11
C PRO A 29 -1.02 -4.92 -2.63
N TYR A 30 -0.18 -4.21 -1.87
CA TYR A 30 1.23 -3.97 -2.24
C TYR A 30 2.19 -5.09 -1.86
N LEU A 31 1.90 -5.83 -0.78
CA LEU A 31 2.76 -6.89 -0.25
C LEU A 31 2.08 -8.27 -0.35
N ASP A 32 2.68 -9.22 -1.06
CA ASP A 32 2.27 -10.64 -1.05
C ASP A 32 3.39 -11.50 -0.47
N TRP A 33 3.46 -11.53 0.86
CA TRP A 33 4.49 -12.26 1.62
C TRP A 33 3.95 -13.50 2.34
N GLN A 34 2.73 -13.94 2.00
CA GLN A 34 2.08 -15.09 2.64
C GLN A 34 1.94 -14.95 4.17
N MET A 35 1.78 -13.71 4.65
CA MET A 35 1.67 -13.38 6.08
C MET A 35 0.25 -13.59 6.61
N ARG A 36 0.12 -14.20 7.79
CA ARG A 36 -1.18 -14.48 8.44
C ARG A 36 -1.23 -14.19 9.95
N LEU A 37 -0.32 -13.34 10.43
CA LEU A 37 -0.27 -12.99 11.86
C LEU A 37 -1.46 -12.11 12.27
N GLY A 38 -1.92 -11.22 11.40
CA GLY A 38 -2.97 -10.26 11.72
C GLY A 38 -2.42 -9.03 12.46
N GLU A 39 -3.17 -8.52 13.44
CA GLU A 39 -2.76 -7.45 14.37
C GLU A 39 -2.24 -6.15 13.72
N GLY A 40 -2.52 -5.94 12.43
CA GLY A 40 -2.01 -4.79 11.67
C GLY A 40 -0.55 -4.91 11.22
N THR A 41 0.10 -6.07 11.37
CA THR A 41 1.52 -6.25 11.02
C THR A 41 1.81 -5.89 9.55
N GLY A 42 0.95 -6.29 8.61
CA GLY A 42 1.10 -5.94 7.20
C GLY A 42 1.03 -4.43 6.94
N ALA A 43 0.16 -3.71 7.66
CA ALA A 43 0.07 -2.25 7.59
C ALA A 43 1.33 -1.57 8.14
N LEU A 44 1.85 -2.04 9.28
CA LEU A 44 3.08 -1.51 9.87
C LEU A 44 4.30 -1.75 8.98
N LEU A 45 4.39 -2.91 8.32
CA LEU A 45 5.47 -3.20 7.37
C LEU A 45 5.38 -2.35 6.10
N PHE A 46 4.18 -1.93 5.71
CA PHE A 46 3.98 -1.04 4.56
C PHE A 46 4.22 0.44 4.88
N ALA A 47 4.09 0.86 6.15
CA ALA A 47 4.22 2.26 6.55
C ALA A 47 5.53 2.96 6.07
N PRO A 48 6.72 2.34 6.13
CA PRO A 48 7.94 2.96 5.61
C PRO A 48 7.91 3.22 4.09
N LEU A 49 7.14 2.44 3.32
CA LEU A 49 6.97 2.68 1.88
C LEU A 49 6.11 3.92 1.61
N LEU A 50 5.13 4.21 2.49
CA LEU A 50 4.36 5.46 2.42
C LEU A 50 5.25 6.67 2.70
N ASP A 51 6.12 6.59 3.72
CA ASP A 51 7.08 7.64 4.02
C ASP A 51 8.04 7.88 2.84
N ALA A 52 8.55 6.79 2.25
CA ALA A 52 9.41 6.86 1.07
C ALA A 52 8.71 7.47 -0.15
N ALA A 53 7.46 7.07 -0.43
CA ALA A 53 6.67 7.64 -1.52
C ALA A 53 6.43 9.14 -1.30
N ALA A 54 6.13 9.55 -0.07
CA ALA A 54 5.95 10.95 0.27
C ALA A 54 7.26 11.75 0.16
N ALA A 55 8.39 11.17 0.56
CA ALA A 55 9.71 11.77 0.39
C ALA A 55 10.05 11.95 -1.10
N ILE A 56 9.83 10.93 -1.93
CA ILE A 56 10.01 10.99 -3.38
C ILE A 56 9.25 12.18 -3.98
N LEU A 57 7.97 12.34 -3.63
CA LEU A 57 7.15 13.43 -4.14
C LEU A 57 7.62 14.83 -3.71
N ARG A 58 8.28 14.96 -2.55
CA ARG A 58 8.75 16.24 -2.02
C ARG A 58 10.18 16.59 -2.42
N GLU A 59 11.04 15.59 -2.51
CA GLU A 59 12.50 15.76 -2.48
C GLU A 59 13.17 15.34 -3.80
N MET A 60 12.50 14.55 -4.66
CA MET A 60 13.03 14.31 -5.99
C MET A 60 12.90 15.55 -6.85
N ALA A 61 14.04 16.17 -7.15
CA ALA A 61 14.10 17.24 -8.12
C ALA A 61 13.59 16.75 -9.48
N GLU A 62 12.79 17.59 -10.13
CA GLU A 62 12.25 17.28 -11.45
C GLU A 62 13.41 17.12 -12.44
N LEU A 63 13.30 16.15 -13.35
CA LEU A 63 14.34 15.90 -14.38
C LEU A 63 14.71 17.19 -15.15
N GLN A 64 13.75 18.09 -15.33
CA GLN A 64 13.94 19.38 -16.00
C GLN A 64 14.96 20.29 -15.29
N SER A 65 15.14 20.20 -13.97
CA SER A 65 16.14 21.01 -13.26
C SER A 65 17.57 20.54 -13.49
N PHE A 66 17.77 19.29 -13.92
CA PHE A 66 19.09 18.72 -14.24
C PHE A 66 19.48 18.86 -15.71
N LEU A 67 18.53 19.12 -16.61
CA LEU A 67 18.76 19.28 -18.04
C LEU A 67 19.00 20.75 -18.46
N ARG A 68 19.16 21.67 -17.50
CA ARG A 68 19.49 23.09 -17.73
C ARG A 68 20.98 23.37 -17.55
#